data_AF-E0UUX9-F1
#
_entry.id   AF-E0UUX9-F1
#
_cell.length_a   1.000
_cell.length_b   1.000
_cell.length_c   1.000
_cell.angle_alpha   90.00
_cell.angle_beta   90.00
_cell.angle_gamma   90.00
#
_symmetry.space_group_name_H-M   'P 1'
#
loop_
_entity.id
_entity.type
_entity.pdbx_description
1 polymer ?
#
loop_
_entity_poly.entity_id
_entity_poly.type
_entity_poly.pdbx_seq_one_letter_code
_entity_poly.pdbx_strand_id
1 'polypeptide(L)'
;MKRDGFTLIELIFVIVIIGVLAAVAVPKFTNLKQSAEARNMIKIVKDAETAVPSAAANMSDLENNTSYSLNDILTLTGKNIVLVDTNNTYDLNNTANNATIASVKFSRANREVNTSIDCDAFVDTKSQDKCADELGTTKSGNTTPEYTAHITY
;
A
#
# COMPACT_ATOMS: atom_id res chain seq x y z
N MET A 1 -15.18 21.06 54.61
CA MET A 1 -15.49 20.54 53.27
C MET A 1 -15.28 19.03 53.28
N LYS A 2 -16.34 18.24 53.10
CA LYS A 2 -16.20 16.78 52.93
C LYS A 2 -15.61 16.55 51.53
N ARG A 3 -14.46 15.89 51.47
CA ARG A 3 -13.85 15.45 50.21
C ARG A 3 -14.48 14.10 49.92
N ASP A 4 -15.41 14.05 48.96
CA ASP A 4 -15.88 12.78 48.41
C ASP A 4 -14.71 12.14 47.68
N GLY A 5 -14.06 11.19 48.36
CA GLY A 5 -12.98 10.40 47.80
C GLY A 5 -13.54 9.31 46.90
N PHE A 6 -12.92 9.12 45.73
CA PHE A 6 -13.23 8.04 44.80
C PHE A 6 -13.09 6.69 45.52
N THR A 7 -14.08 5.80 45.41
CA THR A 7 -13.99 4.50 46.07
C THR A 7 -13.06 3.56 45.30
N LEU A 8 -12.34 2.70 46.04
CA LEU A 8 -11.46 1.70 45.44
C LEU A 8 -12.26 0.75 44.53
N ILE A 9 -13.51 0.45 44.89
CA ILE A 9 -14.40 -0.41 44.11
C ILE A 9 -14.83 0.22 42.79
N GLU A 10 -15.12 1.53 42.76
CA GLU A 10 -15.41 2.25 41.50
C GLU A 10 -14.22 2.17 40.53
N LEU A 11 -12.99 2.31 41.05
CA LEU A 11 -11.80 2.23 40.21
C LEU A 11 -11.61 0.82 39.65
N ILE A 12 -11.84 -0.23 40.45
CA ILE A 12 -11.72 -1.62 39.99
C ILE A 12 -12.75 -1.91 38.90
N PHE A 13 -14.01 -1.46 39.06
CA PHE A 13 -15.03 -1.75 38.06
C PHE A 13 -14.74 -1.08 36.71
N VAL A 14 -14.18 0.13 36.73
CA VAL A 14 -13.75 0.85 35.52
C VAL A 14 -12.65 0.09 34.78
N ILE A 15 -11.59 -0.35 35.46
CA ILE A 15 -10.51 -1.09 34.80
C ILE A 15 -10.98 -2.44 34.26
N VAL A 16 -11.96 -3.09 34.91
CA VAL A 16 -12.56 -4.34 34.43
C VAL A 16 -13.34 -4.10 33.15
N ILE A 17 -14.18 -3.06 33.09
CA ILE A 17 -14.93 -2.73 31.87
C ILE A 17 -13.97 -2.40 30.72
N ILE A 18 -12.97 -1.55 30.96
CA ILE A 18 -11.96 -1.19 29.95
C ILE A 18 -11.19 -2.44 29.49
N GLY A 19 -10.87 -3.36 30.40
CA GLY A 19 -10.21 -4.62 30.07
C GLY A 19 -11.00 -5.50 29.11
N VAL A 20 -12.32 -5.65 29.34
CA VAL A 20 -13.20 -6.43 28.45
C VAL A 20 -13.34 -5.77 27.08
N LEU A 21 -13.53 -4.45 27.04
CA LEU A 21 -13.63 -3.71 25.78
C LEU A 21 -12.33 -3.79 24.97
N ALA A 22 -11.17 -3.68 25.63
CA ALA A 22 -9.87 -3.78 24.98
C ALA A 22 -9.64 -5.18 24.36
N ALA A 23 -10.04 -6.25 25.06
CA ALA A 23 -9.86 -7.62 24.57
C ALA A 23 -10.57 -7.87 23.22
N VAL A 24 -11.75 -7.28 23.02
CA VAL A 24 -12.50 -7.41 21.75
C VAL A 24 -12.02 -6.39 20.70
N ALA A 25 -11.61 -5.20 21.11
CA ALA A 25 -11.22 -4.13 20.20
C ALA A 25 -9.86 -4.35 19.55
N VAL A 26 -8.86 -4.84 20.29
CA VAL A 26 -7.49 -5.05 19.79
C VAL A 26 -7.42 -5.91 18.52
N PRO A 27 -7.99 -7.13 18.46
CA PRO A 27 -7.91 -7.94 17.25
C PRO A 27 -8.67 -7.31 16.08
N LYS A 28 -9.77 -6.58 16.32
CA LYS A 28 -10.48 -5.88 15.25
C LYS A 28 -9.64 -4.74 14.69
N PHE A 29 -8.98 -3.96 15.55
CA PHE A 29 -8.15 -2.84 15.14
C PHE A 29 -6.93 -3.28 14.33
N THR A 30 -6.28 -4.38 14.68
CA THR A 30 -5.14 -4.91 13.91
C THR A 30 -5.54 -5.33 12.50
N ASN A 31 -6.66 -6.06 12.36
CA ASN A 31 -7.21 -6.46 11.06
C ASN A 31 -7.59 -5.23 10.20
N LEU A 32 -8.20 -4.20 10.80
CA LEU A 32 -8.55 -2.97 10.11
C LEU A 32 -7.31 -2.22 9.61
N LYS A 33 -6.26 -2.13 10.44
CA LYS A 33 -4.99 -1.52 10.08
C LYS A 33 -4.33 -2.24 8.89
N GLN A 34 -4.21 -3.57 8.96
CA GLN A 34 -3.65 -4.39 7.86
C GLN A 34 -4.43 -4.19 6.55
N SER A 35 -5.77 -4.27 6.63
CA SER A 35 -6.63 -4.01 5.48
C SER A 35 -6.47 -2.60 4.90
N ALA A 36 -6.26 -1.59 5.74
CA ALA A 36 -6.07 -0.21 5.30
C ALA A 36 -4.68 -0.01 4.65
N GLU A 37 -3.64 -0.64 5.20
CA GLU A 37 -2.30 -0.67 4.60
C GLU A 37 -2.34 -1.30 3.20
N ALA A 38 -3.03 -2.45 3.05
CA ALA A 38 -3.20 -3.12 1.76
C ALA A 38 -3.89 -2.23 0.71
N ARG A 39 -5.04 -1.63 1.06
CA ARG A 39 -5.76 -0.71 0.16
C ARG A 39 -4.93 0.53 -0.21
N ASN A 40 -4.16 1.06 0.74
CA ASN A 40 -3.32 2.22 0.48
C ASN A 40 -2.22 1.90 -0.54
N MET A 41 -1.58 0.73 -0.44
CA MET A 41 -0.56 0.31 -1.41
C MET A 41 -1.15 0.14 -2.82
N ILE A 42 -2.31 -0.51 -2.92
CA ILE A 42 -3.03 -0.66 -4.20
C ILE A 42 -3.36 0.71 -4.79
N LYS A 43 -3.87 1.63 -3.96
CA LYS A 43 -4.20 2.99 -4.37
C LYS A 43 -2.98 3.74 -4.90
N ILE A 44 -1.85 3.66 -4.21
CA ILE A 44 -0.61 4.33 -4.63
C ILE A 44 -0.20 3.88 -6.04
N VAL A 45 -0.28 2.59 -6.32
CA VAL A 45 0.05 2.04 -7.64
C VAL A 45 -0.93 2.53 -8.69
N LYS A 46 -2.23 2.45 -8.44
CA LYS A 46 -3.26 2.95 -9.36
C LYS A 46 -3.17 4.46 -9.62
N ASP A 47 -2.83 5.24 -8.61
CA ASP A 47 -2.58 6.67 -8.78
C ASP A 47 -1.36 6.89 -9.70
N ALA A 48 -0.27 6.13 -9.49
CA ALA A 48 0.93 6.19 -10.32
C ALA A 48 0.66 5.78 -11.78
N GLU A 49 -0.20 4.79 -12.01
CA GLU A 49 -0.63 4.37 -13.36
C GLU A 49 -1.21 5.53 -14.17
N THR A 50 -1.90 6.46 -13.52
CA THR A 50 -2.51 7.62 -14.20
C THR A 50 -1.59 8.84 -14.23
N ALA A 51 -0.80 9.05 -13.18
CA ALA A 51 0.04 10.24 -13.02
C ALA A 51 1.35 10.15 -13.82
N VAL A 52 2.02 9.00 -13.84
CA VAL A 52 3.31 8.82 -14.52
C VAL A 52 3.23 9.04 -16.02
N PRO A 53 2.31 8.41 -16.79
CA PRO A 53 2.29 8.57 -18.24
C PRO A 53 2.00 10.02 -18.66
N SER A 54 1.11 10.71 -17.94
CA SER A 54 0.80 12.11 -18.21
C SER A 54 1.98 13.04 -17.92
N ALA A 55 2.67 12.85 -16.78
CA ALA A 55 3.87 13.61 -16.46
C ALA A 55 5.02 13.32 -17.44
N ALA A 56 5.19 12.05 -17.83
CA ALA A 56 6.24 11.63 -18.74
C ALA A 56 6.02 12.14 -20.18
N ALA A 57 4.77 12.19 -20.65
CA ALA A 57 4.43 12.81 -21.93
C ALA A 57 4.74 14.31 -21.93
N ASN A 58 4.46 15.02 -20.84
CA ASN A 58 4.81 16.45 -20.71
C ASN A 58 6.34 16.66 -20.77
N MET A 59 7.11 15.87 -20.03
CA MET A 59 8.57 15.99 -20.00
C MET A 59 9.20 15.70 -21.38
N SER A 60 8.72 14.66 -22.06
CA SER A 60 9.24 14.25 -23.38
C SER A 60 8.80 15.21 -24.49
N ASP A 61 7.50 15.51 -24.57
CA ASP A 61 6.93 16.10 -25.78
C ASP A 61 6.82 17.63 -25.69
N LEU A 62 6.60 18.20 -24.50
CA LEU A 62 6.51 19.66 -24.31
C LEU A 62 7.86 20.26 -23.92
N GLU A 63 8.59 19.62 -22.99
CA GLU A 63 9.86 20.16 -22.51
C GLU A 63 11.06 19.67 -23.34
N ASN A 64 10.87 18.71 -24.24
CA ASN A 64 11.93 18.05 -25.02
C ASN A 64 13.09 17.58 -24.11
N ASN A 65 12.75 17.19 -22.88
CA ASN A 65 13.71 16.72 -21.91
C ASN A 65 13.94 15.22 -22.13
N THR A 66 15.14 14.86 -22.53
CA THR A 66 15.53 13.47 -22.81
C THR A 66 16.24 12.79 -21.64
N SER A 67 16.43 13.52 -20.53
CA SER A 67 17.21 13.10 -19.36
C SER A 67 16.39 13.24 -18.07
N TYR A 68 15.35 12.43 -17.95
CA TYR A 68 14.54 12.27 -16.75
C TYR A 68 14.29 10.79 -16.44
N SER A 69 14.03 10.51 -15.16
CA SER A 69 13.75 9.19 -14.58
C SER A 69 12.41 9.21 -13.86
N LEU A 70 11.95 8.05 -13.36
CA LEU A 70 10.71 7.95 -12.61
C LEU A 70 10.71 8.86 -11.37
N ASN A 71 11.85 8.99 -10.69
CA ASN A 71 11.94 9.82 -9.48
C ASN A 71 11.76 11.32 -9.75
N ASP A 72 12.05 11.79 -10.96
CA ASP A 72 11.89 13.19 -11.33
C ASP A 72 10.41 13.57 -11.54
N ILE A 73 9.58 12.60 -11.95
CA ILE A 73 8.17 12.80 -12.31
C ILE A 73 7.18 12.25 -11.27
N LEU A 74 7.64 11.33 -10.42
CA LEU A 74 6.84 10.72 -9.37
C LEU A 74 7.71 10.56 -8.13
N THR A 75 7.24 11.09 -7.00
CA THR A 75 7.82 10.79 -5.70
C THR A 75 6.80 10.06 -4.84
N LEU A 76 7.01 8.76 -4.66
CA LEU A 76 6.22 7.97 -3.72
C LEU A 76 6.86 8.03 -2.33
N THR A 77 6.07 8.46 -1.34
CA THR A 77 6.48 8.46 0.06
C THR A 77 5.57 7.55 0.86
N GLY A 78 6.17 6.77 1.76
CA GLY A 78 5.41 5.81 2.54
C GLY A 78 6.28 4.74 3.17
N LYS A 79 5.62 3.85 3.87
CA LYS A 79 6.26 2.73 4.56
C LYS A 79 6.77 1.73 3.52
N ASN A 80 8.07 1.43 3.59
CA ASN A 80 8.72 0.37 2.82
C ASN A 80 8.57 0.51 1.29
N ILE A 81 8.53 1.75 0.82
CA ILE A 81 8.61 2.10 -0.59
C ILE A 81 10.07 2.39 -0.91
N VAL A 82 10.62 1.72 -1.91
CA VAL A 82 12.04 1.80 -2.26
C VAL A 82 12.18 2.16 -3.74
N LEU A 83 13.07 3.11 -4.02
CA LEU A 83 13.54 3.37 -5.38
C LEU A 83 14.63 2.38 -5.73
N VAL A 84 14.43 1.64 -6.81
CA VAL A 84 15.39 0.68 -7.36
C VAL A 84 15.66 0.97 -8.83
N ASP A 85 16.63 0.25 -9.39
CA ASP A 85 16.98 0.27 -10.81
C ASP A 85 17.23 1.67 -11.38
N THR A 86 18.25 2.34 -10.84
CA THR A 86 18.66 3.70 -11.26
C THR A 86 17.48 4.69 -11.29
N ASN A 87 16.64 4.66 -10.26
CA ASN A 87 15.49 5.56 -10.09
C ASN A 87 14.37 5.40 -11.14
N ASN A 88 14.28 4.23 -11.79
CA ASN A 88 13.22 3.94 -12.76
C ASN A 88 12.15 2.98 -12.24
N THR A 89 12.35 2.41 -11.05
CA THR A 89 11.38 1.50 -10.44
C THR A 89 11.11 1.88 -9.00
N TYR A 90 9.83 1.96 -8.63
CA TYR A 90 9.39 1.98 -7.24
C TYR A 90 8.89 0.59 -6.85
N ASP A 91 9.50 -0.01 -5.83
CA ASP A 91 9.01 -1.24 -5.21
C ASP A 91 8.34 -0.92 -3.87
N LEU A 92 7.12 -1.41 -3.68
CA LEU A 92 6.37 -1.37 -2.44
C LEU A 92 6.51 -2.74 -1.78
N ASN A 93 7.31 -2.80 -0.73
CA ASN A 93 7.69 -4.05 -0.09
C ASN A 93 6.89 -4.32 1.18
N ASN A 94 6.65 -5.58 1.46
CA ASN A 94 6.08 -6.02 2.72
C ASN A 94 7.05 -5.75 3.87
N THR A 95 6.56 -5.14 4.96
CA THR A 95 7.40 -4.80 6.13
C THR A 95 7.92 -6.03 6.88
N ALA A 96 7.22 -7.17 6.81
CA ALA A 96 7.55 -8.34 7.61
C ALA A 96 8.69 -9.18 7.01
N ASN A 97 8.75 -9.27 5.67
CA ASN A 97 9.62 -10.18 4.94
C ASN A 97 10.30 -9.53 3.72
N ASN A 98 10.12 -8.22 3.50
CA ASN A 98 10.66 -7.46 2.37
C ASN A 98 10.29 -8.02 0.99
N ALA A 99 9.25 -8.85 0.89
CA ALA A 99 8.72 -9.31 -0.38
C ALA A 99 8.07 -8.14 -1.13
N THR A 100 8.34 -8.01 -2.43
CA THR A 100 7.72 -6.96 -3.26
C THR A 100 6.25 -7.28 -3.47
N ILE A 101 5.38 -6.42 -2.94
CA ILE A 101 3.93 -6.53 -3.10
C ILE A 101 3.50 -5.85 -4.39
N ALA A 102 4.10 -4.69 -4.69
CA ALA A 102 3.80 -3.99 -5.91
C ALA A 102 5.03 -3.29 -6.47
N SER A 103 5.06 -3.10 -7.77
CA SER A 103 6.10 -2.34 -8.45
C SER A 103 5.51 -1.38 -9.47
N VAL A 104 6.15 -0.22 -9.62
CA VAL A 104 5.91 0.76 -10.68
C VAL A 104 7.21 0.94 -11.41
N LYS A 105 7.29 0.45 -12.65
CA LYS A 105 8.47 0.47 -13.51
C LYS A 105 8.23 1.43 -14.67
N PHE A 106 9.20 2.29 -14.90
CA PHE A 106 9.16 3.30 -15.94
C PHE A 106 10.27 3.05 -16.96
N SER A 107 9.90 2.97 -18.24
CA SER A 107 10.85 2.87 -19.35
C SER A 107 10.67 4.06 -20.25
N ARG A 108 11.56 5.06 -20.12
CA ARG A 108 11.59 6.21 -21.03
C ARG A 108 11.88 5.79 -22.46
N ALA A 109 12.81 4.85 -22.65
CA ALA A 109 13.22 4.40 -23.98
C ALA A 109 12.07 3.80 -24.79
N ASN A 110 11.15 3.11 -24.11
CA ASN A 110 9.99 2.50 -24.74
C ASN A 110 8.71 3.34 -24.61
N ARG A 111 8.73 4.46 -23.87
CA ARG A 111 7.56 5.25 -23.47
C ARG A 111 6.50 4.42 -22.72
N GLU A 112 6.96 3.60 -21.78
CA GLU A 112 6.11 2.63 -21.07
C GLU A 112 6.12 2.85 -19.56
N VAL A 113 4.96 2.65 -18.95
CA VAL A 113 4.77 2.49 -17.51
C VAL A 113 4.19 1.12 -17.27
N ASN A 114 4.92 0.28 -16.54
CA ASN A 114 4.52 -1.06 -16.16
C ASN A 114 4.27 -1.09 -14.66
N THR A 115 3.09 -1.51 -14.25
CA THR A 115 2.75 -1.71 -12.85
C THR A 115 2.41 -3.17 -12.61
N SER A 116 2.77 -3.69 -11.44
CA SER A 116 2.39 -5.03 -11.01
C SER A 116 2.03 -5.00 -9.53
N ILE A 117 1.02 -5.77 -9.14
CA ILE A 117 0.59 -6.01 -7.75
C ILE A 117 0.41 -7.51 -7.56
N ASP A 118 1.20 -8.10 -6.68
CA ASP A 118 1.07 -9.48 -6.22
C ASP A 118 0.31 -9.52 -4.88
N CYS A 119 -0.94 -9.95 -4.93
CA CYS A 119 -1.76 -10.04 -3.73
C CYS A 119 -1.34 -11.18 -2.79
N ASP A 120 -0.57 -12.17 -3.21
CA ASP A 120 -0.10 -13.26 -2.33
C ASP A 120 1.17 -12.86 -1.55
N ALA A 121 1.87 -11.80 -1.97
CA ALA A 121 3.02 -11.25 -1.24
C ALA A 121 2.64 -10.59 0.11
N PHE A 122 1.35 -10.44 0.40
CA PHE A 122 0.85 -10.06 1.73
C PHE A 122 0.99 -11.23 2.73
N VAL A 123 1.34 -10.93 3.99
CA VAL A 123 1.55 -11.97 5.01
C VAL A 123 0.25 -12.57 5.52
N ASP A 124 -0.82 -11.77 5.63
CA ASP A 124 -2.10 -12.20 6.18
C ASP A 124 -3.15 -12.46 5.08
N THR A 125 -3.88 -13.56 5.22
CA THR A 125 -4.87 -14.01 4.23
C THR A 125 -5.98 -13.00 3.97
N LYS A 126 -6.38 -12.21 4.99
CA LYS A 126 -7.41 -11.17 4.81
C LYS A 126 -6.94 -10.03 3.91
N SER A 127 -5.69 -9.61 4.01
CA SER A 127 -5.13 -8.60 3.12
C SER A 127 -4.96 -9.15 1.71
N GLN A 128 -4.60 -10.44 1.56
CA GLN A 128 -4.59 -11.11 0.26
C GLN A 128 -5.99 -11.11 -0.37
N ASP A 129 -7.01 -11.55 0.37
CA ASP A 129 -8.40 -11.62 -0.10
C ASP A 129 -8.94 -10.23 -0.47
N LYS A 130 -8.67 -9.21 0.37
CA LYS A 130 -9.06 -7.84 0.05
C LYS A 130 -8.35 -7.26 -1.16
N CYS A 131 -7.08 -7.58 -1.35
CA CYS A 131 -6.33 -7.14 -2.51
C CYS A 131 -6.94 -7.73 -3.79
N ALA A 132 -7.25 -9.03 -3.77
CA ALA A 132 -7.90 -9.75 -4.86
C ALA A 132 -9.28 -9.14 -5.18
N ASP A 133 -10.11 -8.89 -4.16
CA ASP A 133 -11.43 -8.27 -4.31
C ASP A 133 -11.37 -6.86 -4.94
N GLU A 134 -10.44 -6.01 -4.49
CA GLU A 134 -10.28 -4.63 -4.98
C GLU A 134 -9.72 -4.55 -6.41
N LEU A 135 -8.97 -5.57 -6.82
CA LEU A 135 -8.39 -5.68 -8.17
C LEU A 135 -9.26 -6.52 -9.12
N GLY A 136 -10.31 -7.17 -8.62
CA GLY A 136 -11.14 -8.09 -9.39
C GLY A 136 -10.37 -9.32 -9.88
N THR A 137 -9.20 -9.62 -9.28
CA THR A 137 -8.41 -10.80 -9.62
C THR A 137 -8.94 -11.96 -8.78
N THR A 138 -9.46 -13.00 -9.42
CA THR A 138 -9.87 -14.21 -8.69
C THR A 138 -8.65 -15.12 -8.52
N LYS A 139 -8.48 -15.72 -7.32
CA LYS A 139 -7.55 -16.83 -7.09
C LYS A 139 -7.97 -18.03 -7.95
N SER A 140 -7.59 -18.02 -9.22
CA SER A 140 -7.89 -19.10 -10.16
C SER A 140 -6.71 -20.08 -10.17
N GLY A 141 -6.76 -21.11 -9.32
CA GLY A 141 -5.74 -22.17 -9.29
C GLY A 141 -4.36 -21.74 -8.76
N ASN A 142 -3.34 -22.56 -9.02
CA ASN A 142 -1.94 -22.42 -8.53
C ASN A 142 -1.16 -21.25 -9.17
N THR A 143 -1.86 -20.24 -9.70
CA THR A 143 -1.29 -19.01 -10.24
C THR A 143 -1.60 -17.87 -9.28
N THR A 144 -0.57 -17.14 -8.87
CA THR A 144 -0.67 -15.99 -7.99
C THR A 144 -1.66 -14.96 -8.56
N PRO A 145 -2.57 -14.40 -7.76
CA PRO A 145 -3.42 -13.28 -8.17
C PRO A 145 -2.54 -12.04 -8.36
N GLU A 146 -1.95 -11.94 -9.55
CA GLU A 146 -1.12 -10.83 -9.98
C GLU A 146 -1.94 -9.91 -10.89
N TYR A 147 -2.06 -8.64 -10.50
CA TYR A 147 -2.57 -7.58 -11.36
C TYR A 147 -1.39 -6.91 -12.05
N THR A 148 -1.44 -6.80 -13.37
CA THR A 148 -0.45 -6.07 -14.15
C THR A 148 -1.15 -5.05 -15.05
N ALA A 149 -0.59 -3.84 -15.13
CA ALA A 149 -1.00 -2.87 -16.14
C ALA A 149 0.21 -2.39 -16.93
N HIS A 150 -0.02 -2.18 -18.22
CA HIS A 150 0.95 -1.72 -19.18
C HIS A 150 0.38 -0.51 -19.90
N ILE A 151 1.01 0.65 -19.73
CA ILE A 151 0.53 1.92 -20.27
C ILE A 151 1.63 2.52 -21.12
N THR A 152 1.33 2.76 -22.39
CA THR A 152 2.17 3.52 -23.30
C THR A 152 1.66 4.95 -23.39
N TYR A 153 2.56 5.94 -23.32
CA TYR A 153 2.23 7.36 -23.42
C TYR A 153 2.91 8.01 -24.61
#